data_AF-A0A0A8X9W2-F1
#
_entry.id   AF-A0A0A8X9W2-F1
#
_cell.length_a   1.000
_cell.length_b   1.000
_cell.length_c   1.000
_cell.angle_alpha   90.00
_cell.angle_beta   90.00
_cell.angle_gamma   90.00
#
_symmetry.space_group_name_H-M   'P 1'
#
loop_
_entity.id
_entity.type
_entity.pdbx_description
1 polymer ?
#
loop_
_entity_poly.entity_id
_entity_poly.type
_entity_poly.pdbx_seq_one_letter_code
_entity_poly.pdbx_strand_id
1 'polypeptide(L)'
;MKKLLISLAAAGILAGCSVDDSEIGQEGPPETEVKTEEDPVTTDYLQERFYEGMDYDAYAVEVQTWVDKGQATIADTVKIEGQENASADIIQVADGFLAVANDSKQITLIKPFASPEEAKEYLNKNL
;
A
#
# COMPACT_ATOMS: atom_id res chain seq x y z
N MET A 1 -28.25 47.48 1.26
CA MET A 1 -28.66 47.08 2.63
C MET A 1 -28.09 45.70 2.92
N LYS A 2 -27.53 45.54 4.13
CA LYS A 2 -27.18 44.32 4.89
C LYS A 2 -26.31 43.22 4.23
N LYS A 3 -25.05 43.23 4.67
CA LYS A 3 -24.13 42.09 4.79
C LYS A 3 -24.71 41.07 5.77
N LEU A 4 -24.53 39.77 5.53
CA LEU A 4 -24.63 38.77 6.58
C LEU A 4 -23.61 37.65 6.36
N LEU A 5 -22.66 37.66 7.30
CA LEU A 5 -21.54 36.75 7.48
C LEU A 5 -22.08 35.42 8.01
N ILE A 6 -21.68 34.31 7.39
CA ILE A 6 -21.94 32.98 7.97
C ILE A 6 -20.86 32.75 9.02
N SER A 7 -21.26 32.99 10.28
CA SER A 7 -20.45 32.75 11.47
C SER A 7 -20.28 31.26 11.72
N LEU A 8 -19.03 30.83 11.74
CA LEU A 8 -18.57 29.59 12.31
C LEU A 8 -18.89 29.59 13.81
N ALA A 9 -19.64 28.61 14.30
CA ALA A 9 -19.76 28.34 15.73
C ALA A 9 -20.09 26.85 15.94
N ALA A 10 -19.04 26.03 16.07
CA ALA A 10 -19.14 24.78 16.78
C ALA A 10 -19.19 25.10 18.28
N ALA A 11 -20.29 24.75 18.95
CA ALA A 11 -20.41 24.78 20.39
C ALA A 11 -21.16 23.52 20.82
N GLY A 12 -20.39 22.46 21.06
CA GLY A 12 -20.85 21.33 21.86
C GLY A 12 -20.86 21.76 23.32
N ILE A 13 -22.01 21.62 23.96
CA ILE A 13 -22.11 21.57 25.42
C ILE A 13 -22.95 20.35 25.77
N LEU A 14 -22.28 19.37 26.36
CA LEU A 14 -22.84 18.28 27.14
C LEU A 14 -23.77 18.83 28.22
N ALA A 15 -25.03 18.41 28.20
CA ALA A 15 -25.91 18.43 29.35
C ALA A 15 -26.34 16.99 29.61
N GLY A 16 -25.77 16.40 30.66
CA GLY A 16 -26.17 15.10 31.19
C GLY A 16 -27.35 15.20 32.16
N CYS A 17 -27.84 14.00 32.50
CA CYS A 17 -28.82 13.58 33.52
C CYS A 17 -30.04 12.91 32.86
N SER A 18 -29.97 11.60 32.62
CA SER A 18 -30.24 10.50 33.57
C SER A 18 -31.73 10.12 33.58
N VAL A 19 -32.04 8.92 33.09
CA VAL A 19 -32.92 7.91 33.71
C VAL A 19 -33.27 6.84 32.67
N ASP A 20 -32.80 5.64 33.00
CA ASP A 20 -33.32 4.29 32.77
C ASP A 20 -33.59 3.71 31.37
N ASP A 21 -33.12 2.46 31.29
CA ASP A 21 -33.71 1.32 30.60
C ASP A 21 -33.37 1.11 29.12
N SER A 22 -32.27 0.37 28.90
CA SER A 22 -32.17 -0.81 28.00
C SER A 22 -30.74 -0.95 27.46
N GLU A 23 -30.02 -1.95 27.97
CA GLU A 23 -28.71 -2.35 27.43
C GLU A 23 -28.87 -2.88 26.00
N ILE A 24 -28.55 -2.05 25.02
CA ILE A 24 -28.17 -2.49 23.67
C ILE A 24 -26.81 -1.84 23.42
N GLY A 25 -25.76 -2.66 23.48
CA GLY A 25 -24.38 -2.24 23.30
C GLY A 25 -24.22 -1.41 22.03
N GLN A 26 -23.94 -0.12 22.20
CA GLN A 26 -23.43 0.72 21.12
C GLN A 26 -22.00 0.28 20.86
N GLU A 27 -21.82 -0.54 19.83
CA GLU A 27 -20.57 -0.57 19.09
C GLU A 27 -20.28 0.89 18.68
N GLY A 28 -19.28 1.48 19.34
CA GLY A 28 -18.75 2.77 18.91
C GLY A 28 -18.36 2.70 17.43
N PRO A 29 -18.34 3.84 16.71
CA PRO A 29 -17.83 3.83 15.34
C PRO A 29 -16.47 3.13 15.34
N PRO A 30 -16.22 2.20 14.40
CA PRO A 30 -14.96 1.46 14.38
C PRO A 30 -13.84 2.47 14.46
N GLU A 31 -12.93 2.28 15.41
CA GLU A 31 -11.71 3.06 15.50
C GLU A 31 -11.04 2.94 14.13
N THR A 32 -11.14 3.99 13.32
CA THR A 32 -10.39 4.08 12.08
C THR A 32 -8.93 4.04 12.49
N GLU A 33 -8.28 2.88 12.36
CA GLU A 33 -6.86 2.73 12.65
C GLU A 33 -6.12 3.83 11.90
N VAL A 34 -5.62 4.82 12.65
CA VAL A 34 -4.75 5.84 12.10
C VAL A 34 -3.44 5.11 11.83
N LYS A 35 -3.28 4.59 10.60
CA LYS A 35 -2.00 4.05 10.11
C LYS A 35 -0.94 5.09 10.42
N THR A 36 -0.11 4.79 11.42
CA THR A 36 1.06 5.60 11.72
C THR A 36 2.06 5.19 10.66
N GLU A 37 2.34 6.06 9.68
CA GLU A 37 3.29 5.75 8.60
C GLU A 37 4.63 5.37 9.23
N GLU A 38 5.02 4.11 9.07
CA GLU A 38 6.35 3.63 9.47
C GLU A 38 7.39 4.09 8.43
N ASP A 39 8.68 4.11 8.81
CA ASP A 39 9.74 4.55 7.90
C ASP A 39 9.73 3.74 6.60
N PRO A 40 9.78 4.38 5.42
CA PRO A 40 9.70 3.66 4.16
C PRO A 40 10.91 2.74 3.95
N VAL A 41 10.67 1.57 3.36
CA VAL A 41 11.74 0.62 3.02
C VAL A 41 12.56 1.13 1.83
N THR A 42 13.74 0.52 1.60
CA THR A 42 14.62 0.84 0.47
C THR A 42 14.73 -0.31 -0.53
N THR A 43 15.21 -0.01 -1.73
CA THR A 43 15.48 -1.03 -2.77
C THR A 43 16.49 -2.06 -2.30
N ASP A 44 17.57 -1.64 -1.62
CA ASP A 44 18.58 -2.55 -1.06
C ASP A 44 17.97 -3.48 -0.01
N TYR A 45 17.16 -2.97 0.91
CA TYR A 45 16.50 -3.78 1.93
C TYR A 45 15.57 -4.84 1.31
N LEU A 46 14.77 -4.45 0.32
CA LEU A 46 13.86 -5.39 -0.36
C LEU A 46 14.61 -6.42 -1.21
N GLN A 47 15.77 -6.07 -1.79
CA GLN A 47 16.63 -7.02 -2.51
C GLN A 47 17.31 -8.05 -1.59
N GLU A 48 17.50 -7.74 -0.30
CA GLU A 48 17.94 -8.73 0.70
C GLU A 48 16.78 -9.62 1.16
N ARG A 49 15.55 -9.10 1.14
CA ARG A 49 14.34 -9.82 1.57
C ARG A 49 13.85 -10.79 0.50
N PHE A 50 13.83 -10.35 -0.76
CA PHE A 50 13.34 -11.11 -1.91
C PHE A 50 14.48 -11.77 -2.67
N TYR A 51 14.24 -12.94 -3.25
CA TYR A 51 15.21 -13.64 -4.08
C TYR A 51 14.52 -14.45 -5.19
N GLU A 52 15.22 -14.66 -6.31
CA GLU A 52 14.73 -15.53 -7.39
C GLU A 52 14.49 -16.96 -6.87
N GLY A 53 13.34 -17.54 -7.21
CA GLY A 53 12.88 -18.82 -6.68
C GLY A 53 12.08 -18.74 -5.37
N MET A 54 11.92 -17.55 -4.78
CA MET A 54 10.98 -17.33 -3.68
C MET A 54 9.55 -17.66 -4.14
N ASP A 55 8.79 -18.33 -3.27
CA ASP A 55 7.37 -18.62 -3.49
C ASP A 55 6.54 -17.33 -3.63
N TYR A 56 5.67 -17.29 -4.64
CA TYR A 56 4.89 -16.09 -4.97
C TYR A 56 3.90 -15.71 -3.86
N ASP A 57 3.27 -16.68 -3.20
CA ASP A 57 2.31 -16.39 -2.13
C ASP A 57 3.03 -15.78 -0.92
N ALA A 58 4.22 -16.30 -0.58
CA ALA A 58 5.06 -15.72 0.46
C ALA A 58 5.49 -14.28 0.13
N TYR A 59 5.93 -14.03 -1.11
CA TYR A 59 6.24 -12.69 -1.59
C TYR A 59 5.04 -11.75 -1.48
N ALA A 60 3.85 -12.18 -1.91
CA ALA A 60 2.65 -11.35 -1.94
C ALA A 60 2.24 -10.91 -0.51
N VAL A 61 2.36 -11.79 0.48
CA VAL A 61 2.09 -11.46 1.89
C VAL A 61 3.09 -10.43 2.43
N GLU A 62 4.37 -10.56 2.10
CA GLU A 62 5.40 -9.60 2.52
C GLU A 62 5.16 -8.23 1.90
N VAL A 63 4.93 -8.15 0.58
CA VAL A 63 4.65 -6.87 -0.09
C VAL A 63 3.39 -6.22 0.48
N GLN A 64 2.32 -6.99 0.68
CA GLN A 64 1.09 -6.47 1.26
C GLN A 64 1.33 -5.90 2.67
N THR A 65 2.19 -6.53 3.47
CA THR A 65 2.57 -6.02 4.80
C THR A 65 3.21 -4.63 4.69
N TRP A 66 4.16 -4.43 3.79
CA TRP A 66 4.83 -3.14 3.59
C TRP A 66 3.88 -2.06 3.05
N VAL A 67 3.01 -2.43 2.10
CA VAL A 67 1.96 -1.55 1.59
C VAL A 67 0.98 -1.16 2.70
N ASP A 68 0.61 -2.11 3.55
CA ASP A 68 -0.30 -1.84 4.66
C ASP A 68 0.32 -0.93 5.72
N LYS A 69 1.62 -1.03 5.96
CA LYS A 69 2.33 -0.11 6.87
C LYS A 69 2.65 1.26 6.24
N GLY A 70 2.30 1.46 4.97
CA GLY A 70 2.62 2.69 4.23
C GLY A 70 4.10 2.83 3.86
N GLN A 71 4.87 1.74 3.97
CA GLN A 71 6.32 1.73 3.75
C GLN A 71 6.72 1.52 2.29
N ALA A 72 5.79 1.03 1.46
CA ALA A 72 5.95 0.82 0.03
C ALA A 72 4.62 1.04 -0.70
N THR A 73 4.64 1.15 -2.02
CA THR A 73 3.43 1.23 -2.86
C THR A 73 3.63 0.46 -4.15
N ILE A 74 2.63 -0.30 -4.59
CA ILE A 74 2.65 -0.90 -5.93
C ILE A 74 2.30 0.20 -6.95
N ALA A 75 3.29 0.65 -7.70
CA ALA A 75 3.14 1.71 -8.69
C ALA A 75 2.49 1.21 -9.98
N ASP A 76 2.79 -0.03 -10.38
CA ASP A 76 2.15 -0.72 -11.51
C ASP A 76 2.36 -2.23 -11.43
N THR A 77 1.55 -2.98 -12.17
CA THR A 77 1.73 -4.41 -12.43
C THR A 77 1.70 -4.65 -13.94
N VAL A 78 2.82 -5.12 -14.49
CA VAL A 78 3.03 -5.36 -15.92
C VAL A 78 2.79 -6.82 -16.24
N LYS A 79 1.97 -7.11 -17.25
CA LYS A 79 1.86 -8.47 -17.82
C LYS A 79 3.00 -8.72 -18.80
N ILE A 80 3.58 -9.91 -18.76
CA ILE A 80 4.67 -10.27 -19.67
C ILE A 80 4.10 -10.88 -20.96
N GLU A 81 4.42 -10.29 -22.11
CA GLU A 81 3.88 -10.74 -23.39
C GLU A 81 4.36 -12.16 -23.73
N GLY A 82 3.45 -12.99 -24.25
CA GLY A 82 3.76 -14.39 -24.60
C GLY A 82 3.87 -15.35 -23.41
N GLN A 83 3.70 -14.86 -22.17
CA GLN A 83 3.76 -15.68 -20.96
C GLN A 83 2.45 -15.53 -20.15
N GLU A 84 1.51 -16.47 -20.32
CA GLU A 84 0.13 -16.36 -19.80
C GLU A 84 0.04 -16.11 -18.29
N ASN A 85 0.96 -16.68 -17.52
CA ASN A 85 0.96 -16.62 -16.06
C ASN A 85 2.09 -15.73 -15.49
N ALA A 86 2.81 -15.00 -16.34
CA ALA A 86 3.91 -14.16 -15.87
C ALA A 86 3.50 -12.69 -15.78
N SER A 87 3.91 -12.07 -14.68
CA SER A 87 3.69 -10.66 -14.41
C SER A 87 4.87 -10.08 -13.65
N ALA A 88 4.94 -8.76 -13.55
CA ALA A 88 5.91 -8.09 -12.72
C ALA A 88 5.29 -6.90 -12.00
N ASP A 89 5.47 -6.85 -10.68
CA ASP A 89 5.11 -5.67 -9.89
C ASP A 89 6.26 -4.66 -9.94
N ILE A 90 5.91 -3.39 -10.02
CA ILE A 90 6.83 -2.28 -9.86
C ILE A 90 6.51 -1.61 -8.54
N ILE A 91 7.36 -1.84 -7.54
CA ILE A 91 7.17 -1.38 -6.17
C ILE A 91 7.95 -0.07 -5.99
N GLN A 92 7.26 1.01 -5.63
CA GLN A 92 7.86 2.27 -5.22
C GLN A 92 8.27 2.20 -3.74
N VAL A 93 9.49 2.65 -3.47
CA VAL A 93 10.14 2.67 -2.15
C VAL A 93 10.88 4.00 -1.93
N ALA A 94 11.53 4.18 -0.78
CA ALA A 94 12.12 5.47 -0.37
C ALA A 94 13.16 6.04 -1.35
N ASP A 95 13.92 5.17 -1.99
CA ASP A 95 15.12 5.47 -2.78
C ASP A 95 14.99 5.09 -4.27
N GLY A 96 13.82 4.62 -4.70
CA GLY A 96 13.59 4.26 -6.11
C GLY A 96 12.44 3.29 -6.32
N PHE A 97 12.61 2.43 -7.32
CA PHE A 97 11.64 1.43 -7.74
C PHE A 97 12.28 0.06 -7.80
N LEU A 98 11.55 -0.98 -7.38
CA LEU A 98 11.96 -2.37 -7.51
C LEU A 98 10.98 -3.09 -8.42
N ALA A 99 11.47 -3.63 -9.54
CA ALA A 99 10.67 -4.54 -10.35
C ALA A 99 10.86 -5.97 -9.84
N VAL A 100 9.75 -6.68 -9.62
CA VAL A 100 9.74 -8.08 -9.18
C VAL A 100 8.86 -8.88 -10.14
N ALA A 101 9.49 -9.69 -11.01
CA ALA A 101 8.76 -10.57 -11.92
C ALA A 101 8.49 -11.94 -11.30
N ASN A 102 7.37 -12.55 -11.69
CA ASN A 102 6.93 -13.86 -11.22
C ASN A 102 6.27 -14.64 -12.37
N ASP A 103 6.16 -15.96 -12.20
CA ASP A 103 5.46 -16.88 -13.10
C ASP A 103 4.16 -17.46 -12.49
N SER A 104 3.57 -16.74 -11.53
CA SER A 104 2.48 -17.16 -10.63
C SER A 104 2.82 -18.30 -9.66
N LYS A 105 4.06 -18.81 -9.63
CA LYS A 105 4.51 -19.79 -8.63
C LYS A 105 5.68 -19.25 -7.83
N GLN A 106 6.60 -18.60 -8.50
CA GLN A 106 7.82 -18.11 -7.90
C GLN A 106 8.27 -16.80 -8.52
N ILE A 107 9.14 -16.10 -7.80
CA ILE A 107 9.85 -14.93 -8.29
C ILE A 107 10.91 -15.37 -9.31
N THR A 108 10.97 -14.69 -10.44
CA THR A 108 11.85 -15.01 -11.58
C THR A 108 12.85 -13.90 -11.90
N LEU A 109 12.63 -12.69 -11.41
CA LEU A 109 13.54 -11.56 -11.55
C LEU A 109 13.30 -10.55 -10.43
N ILE A 110 14.38 -9.97 -9.92
CA ILE A 110 14.34 -8.80 -9.03
C ILE A 110 15.34 -7.77 -9.54
N LYS A 111 14.93 -6.53 -9.75
CA LYS A 111 15.85 -5.50 -10.26
C LYS A 111 15.45 -4.08 -9.85
N PRO A 112 16.40 -3.25 -9.35
CA PRO A 112 16.13 -1.87 -8.99
C PRO A 112 16.21 -0.94 -10.21
N PHE A 113 15.44 0.15 -10.16
CA PHE A 113 15.35 1.19 -11.19
C PHE A 113 15.17 2.58 -10.57
N ALA A 114 15.59 3.60 -11.31
CA ALA A 114 15.42 5.00 -10.90
C ALA A 114 13.99 5.51 -11.17
N SER A 115 13.27 4.90 -12.11
CA SER A 115 11.90 5.28 -12.48
C SER A 115 11.04 4.06 -12.87
N PRO A 116 9.71 4.18 -12.79
CA PRO A 116 8.81 3.11 -13.23
C PRO A 116 8.81 2.94 -14.75
N GLU A 117 9.10 4.00 -15.52
CA GLU A 117 9.23 3.92 -16.98
C GLU A 117 10.43 3.07 -17.40
N GLU A 118 11.59 3.25 -16.74
CA GLU A 118 12.77 2.42 -16.98
C GLU A 118 12.52 0.95 -16.65
N ALA A 119 11.80 0.68 -15.55
CA ALA A 119 11.39 -0.67 -15.17
C ALA A 119 10.51 -1.31 -16.25
N LYS A 120 9.47 -0.61 -16.72
CA LYS A 120 8.57 -1.09 -17.79
C LYS A 120 9.33 -1.35 -19.09
N GLU A 121 10.19 -0.43 -19.50
CA GLU A 121 10.99 -0.58 -20.71
C GLU A 121 11.90 -1.80 -20.61
N TYR A 122 12.52 -2.03 -19.45
CA TYR A 122 13.33 -3.21 -19.22
C TYR A 122 12.50 -4.50 -19.30
N LEU A 123 11.37 -4.57 -18.60
CA LEU A 123 10.51 -5.75 -18.56
C LEU A 123 10.05 -6.13 -19.98
N ASN A 124 9.54 -5.17 -20.76
CA ASN A 124 9.05 -5.42 -22.12
C ASN A 124 10.14 -5.83 -23.12
N LYS A 125 11.41 -5.52 -22.85
CA LYS A 125 12.53 -5.84 -23.75
C LYS A 125 13.22 -7.14 -23.42
N ASN A 126 13.11 -7.61 -22.17
CA ASN A 126 13.97 -8.68 -21.65
C ASN A 126 13.19 -9.89 -21.12
N LEU A 127 11.86 -9.79 -20.96
CA LEU A 127 10.98 -10.87 -20.52
C LEU A 127 9.87 -11.11 -21.55
#